data_AF-A0A1Y5S9Z3-F1
#
_entry.id   AF-A0A1Y5S9Z3-F1
#
_cell.length_a   1.000
_cell.length_b   1.000
_cell.length_c   1.000
_cell.angle_alpha   90.00
_cell.angle_beta   90.00
_cell.angle_gamma   90.00
#
_symmetry.space_group_name_H-M   'P 1'
#
loop_
_entity.id
_entity.type
_entity.pdbx_description
1 polymer ?
#
loop_
_entity_poly.entity_id
_entity_poly.type
_entity_poly.pdbx_seq_one_letter_code
_entity_poly.pdbx_strand_id
1 'polypeptide(L)'
;MSNTLISTLGLLLCIAPAFVHAVEVYRPLWARWVVNWVLPFFGPGLPRPSKLLTHDDEIAMLDAAIAAAPADKTPAGANYIFVMLFEQRQGALAFISLAAGILYGLTLPLADRHTLHVILGIMAALFVLVNANHAGLSGLGHHPRVTRHGRNVGIVFGTFWGVVTVLNYFGYAAATAAA
;
A
#
# COMPACT_ATOMS: atom_id res chain seq x y z
N MET A 1 13.05 25.15 1.88
CA MET A 1 12.01 24.52 2.73
C MET A 1 12.58 24.40 4.13
N SER A 2 11.83 24.70 5.20
CA SER A 2 12.38 24.55 6.57
C SER A 2 12.56 23.08 6.93
N ASN A 3 13.52 22.78 7.82
CA ASN A 3 13.78 21.43 8.32
C ASN A 3 12.53 20.78 8.91
N THR A 4 11.75 21.55 9.68
CA THR A 4 10.47 21.09 10.24
C THR A 4 9.45 20.76 9.15
N LEU A 5 9.36 21.56 8.08
CA LEU A 5 8.43 21.28 6.99
C LEU A 5 8.85 20.03 6.20
N ILE A 6 10.14 19.82 5.95
CA ILE A 6 10.66 18.59 5.34
C ILE A 6 10.28 17.37 6.18
N SER A 7 10.55 17.41 7.49
CA SER A 7 10.19 16.36 8.42
C SER A 7 8.67 16.09 8.39
N THR A 8 7.85 17.13 8.55
CA THR A 8 6.40 16.98 8.57
C THR A 8 5.86 16.38 7.26
N LEU A 9 6.34 16.82 6.09
CA LEU A 9 5.92 16.25 4.80
C LEU A 9 6.36 14.80 4.65
N GLY A 10 7.60 14.46 5.02
CA GLY A 10 8.11 13.10 4.98
C GLY A 10 7.26 12.13 5.79
N LEU A 11 6.82 12.54 6.98
CA LEU A 11 5.93 11.75 7.83
C LEU A 11 4.50 11.69 7.29
N LEU A 12 3.90 12.84 6.93
CA LEU A 12 2.49 12.91 6.50
C LEU A 12 2.22 12.08 5.24
N LEU A 13 3.13 12.09 4.27
CA LEU A 13 2.95 11.33 3.04
C LEU A 13 2.93 9.82 3.28
N CYS A 14 3.57 9.33 4.35
CA CYS A 14 3.51 7.92 4.73
C CYS A 14 2.12 7.48 5.24
N ILE A 15 1.18 8.39 5.53
CA ILE A 15 -0.18 8.05 5.94
C ILE A 15 -1.02 7.54 4.75
N ALA A 16 -0.64 7.84 3.50
CA ALA A 16 -1.45 7.57 2.32
C ALA A 16 -2.04 6.13 2.24
N PRO A 17 -1.30 5.04 2.53
CA PRO A 17 -1.85 3.68 2.52
C PRO A 17 -3.00 3.46 3.50
N ALA A 18 -3.00 4.13 4.66
CA ALA A 18 -4.06 3.99 5.64
C ALA A 18 -5.39 4.50 5.09
N PHE A 19 -5.40 5.59 4.32
CA PHE A 19 -6.65 6.10 3.72
C PHE A 19 -7.25 5.15 2.68
N VAL A 20 -6.43 4.32 2.04
CA VAL A 20 -6.86 3.42 0.96
C VAL A 20 -7.22 2.04 1.49
N HIS A 21 -6.43 1.51 2.44
CA HIS A 21 -6.49 0.10 2.84
C HIS A 21 -7.02 -0.14 4.25
N ALA A 22 -7.04 0.85 5.15
CA ALA A 22 -7.43 0.64 6.56
C ALA A 22 -8.84 0.08 6.73
N VAL A 23 -9.74 0.36 5.79
CA VAL A 23 -11.15 -0.06 5.88
C VAL A 23 -11.32 -1.58 5.95
N GLU A 24 -10.36 -2.35 5.44
CA GLU A 24 -10.41 -3.81 5.47
C GLU A 24 -10.19 -4.43 6.85
N VAL A 25 -9.67 -3.64 7.81
CA VAL A 25 -9.63 -4.08 9.21
C VAL A 25 -11.05 -4.31 9.73
N TYR A 26 -11.97 -3.40 9.40
CA TYR A 26 -13.35 -3.44 9.87
C TYR A 26 -14.24 -4.32 8.99
N ARG A 27 -14.06 -4.28 7.66
CA ARG A 27 -14.88 -5.06 6.72
C ARG A 27 -14.02 -5.88 5.76
N PRO A 28 -13.95 -7.21 5.94
CA PRO A 28 -13.29 -8.10 4.98
C PRO A 28 -13.83 -7.90 3.57
N LEU A 29 -12.99 -8.13 2.56
CA LEU A 29 -13.29 -7.98 1.13
C LEU A 29 -13.56 -6.53 0.69
N TRP A 30 -13.36 -5.53 1.55
CA TRP A 30 -13.51 -4.14 1.13
C TRP A 30 -12.36 -3.62 0.27
N ALA A 31 -11.37 -4.45 -0.08
CA ALA A 31 -10.47 -4.18 -1.20
C ALA A 31 -11.23 -3.83 -2.49
N ARG A 32 -12.49 -4.28 -2.69
CA ARG A 32 -13.32 -3.78 -3.81
C ARG A 32 -13.47 -2.27 -3.83
N TRP A 33 -13.44 -1.57 -2.70
CA TRP A 33 -13.47 -0.10 -2.66
C TRP A 33 -12.30 0.47 -3.47
N VAL A 34 -11.10 -0.08 -3.28
CA VAL A 34 -9.89 0.29 -4.01
C VAL A 34 -10.06 -0.02 -5.49
N VAL A 35 -10.57 -1.21 -5.83
CA VAL A 35 -10.79 -1.63 -7.23
C VAL A 35 -11.82 -0.75 -7.93
N ASN A 36 -12.92 -0.43 -7.26
CA ASN A 36 -14.07 0.27 -7.81
C ASN A 36 -13.85 1.78 -7.93
N TRP A 37 -13.12 2.38 -6.97
CA TRP A 37 -13.04 3.84 -6.86
C TRP A 37 -11.63 4.38 -6.94
N VAL A 38 -10.60 3.64 -6.54
CA VAL A 38 -9.21 4.14 -6.53
C VAL A 38 -8.47 3.77 -7.83
N LEU A 39 -8.46 2.49 -8.20
CA LEU A 39 -7.76 2.01 -9.41
C LEU A 39 -8.20 2.66 -10.73
N PRO A 40 -9.48 3.05 -10.93
CA PRO A 40 -9.88 3.68 -12.19
C PRO A 40 -9.18 5.01 -12.46
N PHE A 41 -8.80 5.76 -11.41
CA PHE A 41 -8.02 7.00 -11.58
C PHE A 41 -6.65 6.77 -12.22
N PHE A 42 -6.14 5.53 -12.21
CA PHE A 42 -4.87 5.14 -12.81
C PHE A 42 -5.03 4.50 -14.19
N GLY A 43 -6.17 4.66 -14.86
CA GLY A 43 -6.32 4.27 -16.26
C GLY A 43 -7.27 5.19 -17.04
N PRO A 44 -7.51 4.89 -18.33
CA PRO A 44 -8.40 5.70 -19.14
C PRO A 44 -9.86 5.48 -18.71
N GLY A 45 -10.46 6.48 -18.06
CA GLY A 45 -11.89 6.52 -17.74
C GLY A 45 -12.19 6.66 -16.25
N LEU A 46 -13.39 7.17 -15.94
CA LEU A 46 -13.89 7.31 -14.57
C LEU A 46 -14.57 6.02 -14.07
N PRO A 47 -14.66 5.81 -12.75
CA PRO A 47 -15.53 4.78 -12.16
C PRO A 47 -16.94 4.83 -12.76
N ARG A 48 -17.48 3.67 -13.13
CA ARG A 48 -18.87 3.56 -13.62
C ARG A 48 -19.66 2.69 -12.66
N PRO A 49 -20.74 3.21 -12.02
CA PRO A 49 -21.53 2.45 -11.05
C PRO A 49 -22.00 1.07 -11.54
N SER A 50 -22.35 0.95 -12.82
CA SER A 50 -22.80 -0.30 -13.43
C SER A 50 -21.71 -1.36 -13.67
N LYS A 51 -20.45 -1.03 -13.40
CA LYS A 51 -19.30 -1.94 -13.54
C LYS A 51 -18.56 -2.18 -12.23
N LEU A 52 -19.11 -1.70 -11.11
CA LEU A 52 -18.50 -1.90 -9.81
C LEU A 52 -18.72 -3.34 -9.36
N LEU A 53 -17.67 -3.95 -8.82
CA LEU A 53 -17.78 -5.25 -8.16
C LEU A 53 -18.69 -5.12 -6.94
N THR A 54 -19.68 -6.00 -6.88
CA THR A 54 -20.52 -6.20 -5.70
C THR A 54 -19.88 -7.21 -4.75
N HIS A 55 -20.43 -7.35 -3.55
CA HIS A 55 -20.00 -8.40 -2.63
C HIS A 55 -20.21 -9.79 -3.23
N ASP A 56 -21.35 -10.02 -3.89
CA ASP A 56 -21.69 -11.32 -4.44
C ASP A 56 -20.78 -11.70 -5.61
N ASP A 57 -20.36 -10.70 -6.41
CA ASP A 57 -19.34 -10.90 -7.45
C ASP A 57 -18.01 -11.37 -6.83
N GLU A 58 -17.57 -10.76 -5.73
CA GLU A 58 -16.33 -11.15 -5.04
C GLU A 58 -16.41 -12.58 -4.49
N ILE A 59 -17.53 -12.96 -3.87
CA ILE A 59 -17.73 -14.32 -3.38
C ILE A 59 -17.70 -15.32 -4.54
N ALA A 60 -18.42 -15.04 -5.64
CA ALA A 60 -18.42 -15.91 -6.82
C ALA A 60 -17.02 -16.05 -7.43
N MET A 61 -16.23 -14.97 -7.44
CA MET A 61 -14.83 -15.00 -7.89
C MET A 61 -13.94 -15.87 -6.99
N LEU A 62 -14.10 -15.78 -5.66
CA LEU A 62 -13.35 -16.59 -4.70
C LEU A 62 -13.72 -18.07 -4.80
N ASP A 63 -15.01 -18.38 -4.92
CA ASP A 63 -15.49 -19.75 -5.10
C ASP A 63 -14.92 -20.36 -6.39
N ALA A 64 -14.92 -19.60 -7.49
CA ALA A 64 -14.31 -20.02 -8.75
C ALA A 64 -12.80 -20.24 -8.62
N ALA A 65 -12.08 -19.38 -7.87
CA ALA A 65 -10.65 -19.53 -7.63
C ALA A 65 -10.33 -20.79 -6.80
N ILE A 66 -11.15 -21.11 -5.80
CA ILE A 66 -11.04 -22.33 -5.00
C ILE A 66 -11.33 -23.56 -5.87
N ALA A 67 -12.40 -23.51 -6.68
CA ALA A 67 -12.77 -24.60 -7.58
C ALA A 67 -11.73 -24.89 -8.67
N ALA A 68 -10.92 -23.89 -9.03
CA ALA A 68 -9.82 -24.05 -10.00
C ALA A 68 -8.58 -24.75 -9.43
N ALA A 69 -8.55 -25.07 -8.13
CA ALA A 69 -7.44 -25.81 -7.54
C ALA A 69 -7.30 -27.22 -8.16
N PRO A 70 -6.06 -27.75 -8.31
CA PRO A 70 -5.87 -29.13 -8.73
C PRO A 70 -6.62 -30.09 -7.81
N ALA A 71 -7.27 -31.11 -8.36
CA ALA A 71 -8.19 -32.00 -7.64
C ALA A 71 -7.53 -32.72 -6.45
N ASP A 72 -6.24 -33.03 -6.54
CA ASP A 72 -5.43 -33.65 -5.49
C ASP A 72 -4.92 -32.65 -4.43
N LYS A 73 -5.20 -31.35 -4.61
CA LYS A 73 -4.66 -30.23 -3.80
C LYS A 73 -5.73 -29.26 -3.32
N THR A 74 -7.01 -29.64 -3.37
CA THR A 74 -8.15 -28.76 -3.00
C THR A 74 -7.96 -28.06 -1.65
N PRO A 75 -7.56 -28.72 -0.55
CA PRO A 75 -7.35 -28.03 0.73
C PRO A 75 -6.21 -27.00 0.67
N ALA A 76 -5.14 -27.29 -0.05
CA ALA A 76 -4.01 -26.37 -0.23
C ALA A 76 -4.39 -25.16 -1.09
N GLY A 77 -5.20 -25.36 -2.14
CA GLY A 77 -5.74 -24.27 -2.95
C GLY A 77 -6.61 -23.31 -2.15
N ALA A 78 -7.53 -23.85 -1.33
CA ALA A 78 -8.35 -23.04 -0.43
C ALA A 78 -7.50 -22.27 0.60
N ASN A 79 -6.51 -22.92 1.20
CA ASN A 79 -5.60 -22.29 2.15
C ASN A 79 -4.75 -21.18 1.49
N TYR A 80 -4.35 -21.33 0.24
CA TYR A 80 -3.63 -20.29 -0.50
C TYR A 80 -4.48 -19.03 -0.68
N ILE A 81 -5.75 -19.18 -1.07
CA ILE A 81 -6.69 -18.06 -1.16
C ILE A 81 -6.93 -17.42 0.22
N PHE A 82 -7.10 -18.24 1.27
CA PHE A 82 -7.20 -17.74 2.64
C PHE A 82 -6.00 -16.87 3.03
N VAL A 83 -4.76 -17.31 2.78
CA VAL A 83 -3.55 -16.54 3.11
C VAL A 83 -3.54 -15.21 2.36
N MET A 84 -3.87 -15.20 1.06
CA MET A 84 -3.95 -13.95 0.28
C MET A 84 -4.93 -12.93 0.88
N LEU A 85 -6.10 -13.40 1.33
CA LEU A 85 -7.10 -12.55 1.99
C LEU A 85 -6.68 -12.11 3.39
N PHE A 86 -5.99 -12.99 4.12
CA PHE A 86 -5.52 -12.73 5.48
C PHE A 86 -4.41 -11.68 5.51
N GLU A 87 -3.40 -11.83 4.65
CA GLU A 87 -2.25 -10.91 4.55
C GLU A 87 -2.70 -9.50 4.17
N GLN A 88 -3.71 -9.38 3.30
CA GLN A 88 -4.30 -8.08 2.96
C GLN A 88 -4.86 -7.37 4.20
N ARG A 89 -5.52 -8.10 5.11
CA ARG A 89 -6.04 -7.53 6.37
C ARG A 89 -4.95 -7.22 7.37
N GLN A 90 -3.89 -8.03 7.44
CA GLN A 90 -2.72 -7.73 8.27
C GLN A 90 -2.00 -6.47 7.78
N GLY A 91 -1.87 -6.29 6.46
CA GLY A 91 -1.38 -5.06 5.85
C GLY A 91 -2.21 -3.84 6.26
N ALA A 92 -3.54 -3.96 6.24
CA ALA A 92 -4.43 -2.89 6.69
C ALA A 92 -4.20 -2.52 8.18
N LEU A 93 -3.99 -3.50 9.06
CA LEU A 93 -3.64 -3.27 10.48
C LEU A 93 -2.29 -2.54 10.63
N ALA A 94 -1.29 -2.94 9.85
CA ALA A 94 0.01 -2.29 9.85
C ALA A 94 -0.10 -0.82 9.41
N PHE A 95 -0.89 -0.52 8.38
CA PHE A 95 -1.10 0.86 7.91
C PHE A 95 -1.82 1.74 8.94
N ILE A 96 -2.79 1.23 9.68
CA ILE A 96 -3.45 1.99 10.77
C ILE A 96 -2.45 2.28 11.88
N SER A 97 -1.69 1.28 12.31
CA SER A 97 -0.67 1.43 13.35
C SER A 97 0.37 2.48 12.97
N LEU A 98 0.81 2.46 11.71
CA LEU A 98 1.74 3.42 11.15
C LEU A 98 1.16 4.84 11.12
N ALA A 99 -0.09 5.01 10.66
CA ALA A 99 -0.76 6.30 10.68
C ALA A 99 -0.87 6.87 12.10
N ALA A 100 -1.24 6.05 13.09
CA ALA A 100 -1.28 6.47 14.49
C ALA A 100 0.11 6.90 15.00
N GLY A 101 1.15 6.12 14.71
CA GLY A 101 2.54 6.45 15.06
C GLY A 101 3.02 7.76 14.42
N ILE A 102 2.64 8.03 13.17
CA ILE A 102 2.94 9.29 12.49
C ILE A 102 2.23 10.47 13.14
N LEU A 103 0.92 10.34 13.40
CA LEU A 103 0.12 11.42 14.01
C LEU A 103 0.66 11.79 15.39
N TYR A 104 1.05 10.79 16.18
CA TYR A 104 1.78 11.01 17.44
C TYR A 104 3.15 11.65 17.20
N GLY A 105 3.95 11.12 16.27
CA GLY A 105 5.27 11.67 15.95
C GLY A 105 5.27 13.15 15.55
N LEU A 106 4.21 13.60 14.90
CA LEU A 106 4.04 15.00 14.51
C LEU A 106 3.82 15.94 15.69
N THR A 107 3.41 15.46 16.86
CA THR A 107 3.32 16.27 18.09
C THR A 107 4.67 16.42 18.78
N LEU A 108 5.68 15.62 18.42
CA LEU A 108 7.00 15.67 19.03
C LEU A 108 7.86 16.82 18.48
N PRO A 109 8.83 17.33 19.27
CA PRO A 109 9.91 18.18 18.78
C PRO A 109 10.67 17.52 17.62
N LEU A 110 11.27 18.33 16.75
CA LEU A 110 12.00 17.83 15.57
C LEU A 110 13.10 16.81 15.95
N ALA A 111 13.85 17.09 17.02
CA ALA A 111 14.93 16.23 17.52
C ALA A 111 14.48 14.78 17.79
N ASP A 112 13.24 14.60 18.24
CA ASP A 112 12.72 13.30 18.68
C ASP A 112 12.11 12.46 17.53
N ARG A 113 12.08 12.99 16.31
CA ARG A 113 11.44 12.33 15.15
C ARG A 113 12.37 11.40 14.37
N HIS A 114 13.66 11.37 14.70
CA HIS A 114 14.68 10.65 13.93
C HIS A 114 14.32 9.17 13.72
N THR A 115 13.87 8.47 14.77
CA THR A 115 13.52 7.05 14.69
C THR A 115 12.37 6.78 13.71
N LEU A 116 11.34 7.64 13.70
CA LEU A 116 10.23 7.53 12.76
C LEU A 116 10.71 7.71 11.32
N HIS A 117 11.57 8.70 11.07
CA HIS A 117 12.12 8.92 9.74
C HIS A 117 12.96 7.74 9.22
N VAL A 118 13.72 7.07 10.08
CA VAL A 118 14.47 5.86 9.68
C VAL A 118 13.52 4.76 9.25
N ILE A 119 12.57 4.40 10.11
CA ILE A 119 11.65 3.27 9.86
C ILE A 119 10.79 3.56 8.62
N LEU A 120 10.23 4.76 8.52
CA LEU A 120 9.37 5.16 7.41
C LEU A 120 10.14 5.37 6.11
N GLY A 121 11.39 5.83 6.19
CA GLY A 121 12.29 5.93 5.04
C GLY A 121 12.63 4.57 4.45
N ILE A 122 12.97 3.58 5.29
CA ILE A 122 13.21 2.20 4.86
C ILE A 122 11.93 1.62 4.25
N MET A 123 10.79 1.78 4.92
CA MET A 123 9.51 1.31 4.40
C MET A 123 9.20 1.93 3.02
N ALA A 124 9.38 3.25 2.87
CA ALA A 124 9.18 3.94 1.60
C ALA A 124 10.10 3.38 0.50
N ALA A 125 11.38 3.14 0.80
CA ALA A 125 12.32 2.56 -0.15
C ALA A 125 11.90 1.15 -0.58
N LEU A 126 11.43 0.31 0.35
CA LEU A 126 10.89 -1.01 0.03
C LEU A 126 9.61 -0.91 -0.81
N PHE A 127 8.75 0.07 -0.55
CA PHE A 127 7.59 0.34 -1.40
C PHE A 127 7.98 0.74 -2.82
N VAL A 128 9.08 1.48 -3.02
CA VAL A 128 9.60 1.75 -4.38
C VAL A 128 9.86 0.44 -5.11
N LEU A 129 10.54 -0.52 -4.46
CA LEU A 129 10.87 -1.81 -5.07
C LEU A 129 9.62 -2.62 -5.41
N VAL A 130 8.66 -2.70 -4.48
CA VAL A 130 7.39 -3.40 -4.71
C VAL A 130 6.62 -2.78 -5.88
N ASN A 131 6.54 -1.45 -5.93
CA ASN A 131 5.82 -0.75 -7.01
C ASN A 131 6.56 -0.82 -8.35
N ALA A 132 7.89 -0.79 -8.35
CA ALA A 132 8.70 -0.98 -9.55
C ALA A 132 8.55 -2.41 -10.12
N ASN A 133 8.43 -3.42 -9.25
CA ASN A 133 8.08 -4.78 -9.68
C ASN A 133 6.68 -4.82 -10.34
N HIS A 134 5.67 -4.18 -9.75
CA HIS A 134 4.34 -4.06 -10.37
C HIS A 134 4.35 -3.27 -11.68
N ALA A 135 5.26 -2.30 -11.84
CA ALA A 135 5.44 -1.53 -13.07
C ALA A 135 6.07 -2.36 -14.21
N GLY A 136 6.67 -3.51 -13.89
CA GLY A 136 7.31 -4.42 -14.83
C GLY A 136 8.80 -4.15 -15.07
N LEU A 137 9.51 -3.61 -14.08
CA LEU A 137 10.96 -3.38 -14.19
C LEU A 137 11.74 -4.70 -14.27
N SER A 138 12.45 -4.91 -15.39
CA SER A 138 13.26 -6.10 -15.64
C SER A 138 14.43 -6.18 -14.67
N GLY A 139 14.31 -7.00 -13.64
CA GLY A 139 15.34 -7.20 -12.60
C GLY A 139 14.77 -7.40 -11.20
N LEU A 140 13.54 -6.96 -10.95
CA LEU A 140 12.83 -7.18 -9.69
C LEU A 140 11.88 -8.39 -9.74
N GLY A 141 11.93 -9.18 -10.82
CA GLY A 141 10.97 -10.24 -11.13
C GLY A 141 9.81 -9.77 -12.03
N HIS A 142 8.94 -10.70 -12.41
CA HIS A 142 7.70 -10.42 -13.14
C HIS A 142 6.52 -10.85 -12.26
N HIS A 143 5.80 -9.89 -11.69
CA HIS A 143 4.58 -10.23 -10.95
C HIS A 143 3.57 -10.86 -11.93
N PRO A 144 3.09 -12.08 -11.68
CA PRO A 144 2.12 -12.70 -12.57
C PRO A 144 0.79 -11.92 -12.52
N ARG A 145 0.07 -11.85 -13.64
CA ARG A 145 -1.32 -11.35 -13.71
C ARG A 145 -1.53 -9.87 -13.30
N VAL A 146 -0.54 -9.00 -13.51
CA VAL A 146 -0.73 -7.55 -13.30
C VAL A 146 -1.70 -6.97 -14.32
N THR A 147 -2.74 -6.28 -13.84
CA THR A 147 -3.68 -5.55 -14.70
C THR A 147 -3.05 -4.28 -15.25
N ARG A 148 -3.60 -3.71 -16.33
CA ARG A 148 -3.13 -2.41 -16.86
C ARG A 148 -3.19 -1.29 -15.80
N HIS A 149 -4.26 -1.26 -15.00
CA HIS A 149 -4.39 -0.31 -13.89
C HIS A 149 -3.33 -0.56 -12.82
N GLY A 150 -3.10 -1.83 -12.43
CA GLY A 150 -2.08 -2.19 -11.45
C GLY A 150 -0.66 -1.79 -11.90
N ARG A 151 -0.35 -1.95 -13.19
CA ARG A 151 0.93 -1.48 -13.75
C ARG A 151 1.09 0.03 -13.63
N ASN A 152 0.05 0.79 -13.96
CA ASN A 152 0.07 2.25 -13.87
C ASN A 152 0.18 2.73 -12.42
N VAL A 153 -0.50 2.06 -11.48
CA VAL A 153 -0.33 2.28 -10.04
C VAL A 153 1.14 2.07 -9.65
N GLY A 154 1.75 0.96 -10.08
CA GLY A 154 3.17 0.70 -9.81
C GLY A 154 4.10 1.81 -10.30
N ILE A 155 3.83 2.40 -11.48
CA ILE A 155 4.63 3.52 -11.99
C ILE A 155 4.45 4.76 -11.11
N VAL A 156 3.20 5.19 -10.89
CA VAL A 156 2.90 6.43 -10.15
C VAL A 156 3.35 6.32 -8.70
N PHE A 157 3.01 5.22 -8.03
CA PHE A 157 3.37 5.02 -6.63
C PHE A 157 4.85 4.71 -6.45
N GLY A 158 5.51 4.07 -7.41
CA GLY A 158 6.97 3.92 -7.39
C GLY A 158 7.68 5.27 -7.32
N THR A 159 7.26 6.23 -8.14
CA THR A 159 7.77 7.61 -8.08
C THR A 159 7.40 8.31 -6.78
N PHE A 160 6.14 8.22 -6.34
CA PHE A 160 5.68 8.79 -5.07
C PHE A 160 6.55 8.31 -3.89
N TRP A 161 6.74 7.01 -3.75
CA TRP A 161 7.54 6.44 -2.67
C TRP A 161 9.02 6.79 -2.77
N GLY A 162 9.53 7.03 -3.98
CA GLY A 162 10.88 7.56 -4.18
C GLY A 162 11.03 8.95 -3.57
N VAL A 163 10.06 9.84 -3.82
CA VAL A 163 10.03 11.18 -3.20
C VAL A 163 9.91 11.08 -1.68
N VAL A 164 9.02 10.22 -1.18
CA VAL A 164 8.83 10.01 0.27
C VAL A 164 10.11 9.47 0.94
N THR A 165 10.85 8.60 0.25
CA THR A 165 12.14 8.08 0.74
C THR A 165 13.15 9.22 0.91
N VAL A 166 13.28 10.08 -0.11
CA VAL A 166 14.17 11.24 -0.07
C VAL A 166 13.78 12.23 1.04
N LEU A 167 12.47 12.52 1.19
CA LEU A 167 11.98 13.39 2.24
C LEU A 167 12.24 12.83 3.64
N ASN A 168 12.08 11.52 3.85
CA ASN A 168 12.40 10.89 5.13
C ASN A 168 13.90 10.84 5.40
N TYR A 169 14.74 10.68 4.38
CA TYR A 169 16.20 10.80 4.55
C TYR A 169 16.59 12.21 5.03
N PHE A 170 16.08 13.26 4.39
CA PHE A 170 16.36 14.63 4.83
C PHE A 170 15.70 14.96 6.18
N GLY A 171 14.50 14.43 6.45
CA GLY A 171 13.83 14.55 7.74
C GLY A 171 14.64 13.90 8.87
N TYR A 172 15.23 12.74 8.61
CA TYR A 172 16.15 12.07 9.52
C TYR A 172 17.37 12.94 9.82
N ALA A 173 18.08 13.38 8.78
CA ALA A 173 19.27 14.22 8.94
C ALA A 173 18.97 15.52 9.71
N ALA A 174 17.82 16.14 9.43
CA ALA A 174 17.35 17.32 10.13
C ALA A 174 17.02 17.05 11.62
N ALA A 175 16.37 15.93 11.92
CA ALA A 175 16.06 15.53 13.29
C ALA A 175 17.35 15.23 14.07
N THR A 176 18.30 14.50 13.49
CA THR A 176 19.58 14.20 14.15
C THR A 176 20.45 15.42 14.37
N ALA A 177 20.39 16.43 13.49
CA ALA A 177 21.13 17.67 13.67
C ALA A 177 20.51 18.60 14.73
N ALA A 178 19.25 18.36 15.11
CA ALA A 178 18.52 19.13 16.12
C ALA A 178 18.55 18.47 17.51
N ALA A 179 19.05 17.23 17.62
CA ALA A 179 19.22 16.47 18.85
C ALA A 179 20.59 16.77 19.48
#